data_AF-A0AA39H9F7-F1
#
_entry.id   AF-A0AA39H9F7-F1
#
_cell.length_a   1.000
_cell.length_b   1.000
_cell.length_c   1.000
_cell.angle_alpha   90.00
_cell.angle_beta   90.00
_cell.angle_gamma   90.00
#
_symmetry.space_group_name_H-M   'P 1'
#
loop_
_entity.id
_entity.type
_entity.pdbx_description
1 polymer ?
#
loop_
_entity_poly.entity_id
_entity_poly.type
_entity_poly.pdbx_seq_one_letter_code
_entity_poly.pdbx_strand_id
1 'polypeptide(L)'
;MYLIQIFECMDIVSYLSKRFYKEVIVFEEILLTSSPLLLSATAYARYRLVSKPYKKQISILWSLSTACLIFLYSISVAVLSSVETFYYRAIYDIASVVIRCLIPFVIITVCHIQIVRLLTQQNERIKIYKVLSSVRYAQGLRRKQRLKRLLLAILVIFLTTSCPLETVKLLVLTQCVEVDDNIRKGIELAAINGTLLTPLIYAYWNDSLKREVFKIMTSFVCKQYRKFSVSSVIACIIYFIALYSKQYLNITYFNAAMLRAIALSASAALILRVYDIRLRQQ
;
A
#
# COMPACT_ATOMS: atom_id res chain seq x y z
N MET A 1 -31.07 1.66 -44.20
CA MET A 1 -31.63 1.83 -42.84
C MET A 1 -30.77 1.16 -41.77
N TYR A 2 -30.43 -0.14 -41.88
CA TYR A 2 -29.60 -0.85 -40.88
C TYR A 2 -28.17 -0.32 -40.68
N LEU A 3 -27.54 0.27 -41.70
CA LEU A 3 -26.19 0.87 -41.59
C LEU A 3 -26.14 2.12 -40.71
N ILE A 4 -27.22 2.92 -40.66
CA ILE A 4 -27.29 4.14 -39.83
C ILE A 4 -27.39 3.75 -38.35
N GLN A 5 -28.13 2.68 -38.05
CA GLN A 5 -28.32 2.15 -36.70
C GLN A 5 -27.03 1.55 -36.10
N ILE A 6 -26.16 0.99 -36.95
CA ILE A 6 -24.85 0.47 -36.52
C ILE A 6 -23.88 1.63 -36.21
N PHE A 7 -23.88 2.70 -37.02
CA PHE A 7 -23.04 3.88 -36.78
C PHE A 7 -23.41 4.59 -35.47
N GLU A 8 -24.71 4.79 -35.19
CA GLU A 8 -25.15 5.37 -33.91
C GLU A 8 -24.75 4.49 -32.71
N CYS A 9 -24.80 3.16 -32.87
CA CYS A 9 -24.35 2.24 -31.82
C CYS A 9 -22.83 2.33 -31.57
N MET A 10 -22.02 2.48 -32.61
CA MET A 10 -20.56 2.64 -32.47
C MET A 10 -20.18 3.98 -31.82
N ASP A 11 -20.90 5.06 -32.12
CA ASP A 11 -20.67 6.36 -31.48
C ASP A 11 -21.07 6.35 -30.00
N ILE A 12 -22.18 5.67 -29.64
CA ILE A 12 -22.59 5.48 -28.25
C ILE A 12 -21.57 4.62 -27.49
N VAL A 13 -21.07 3.53 -28.09
CA VAL A 13 -20.05 2.68 -27.46
C VAL A 13 -18.72 3.43 -27.30
N SER A 14 -18.31 4.23 -28.28
CA SER A 14 -17.12 5.08 -28.22
C SER A 14 -17.26 6.16 -27.13
N TYR A 15 -18.43 6.78 -27.03
CA TYR A 15 -18.73 7.78 -26.00
C TYR A 15 -18.76 7.18 -24.59
N LEU A 16 -19.42 6.02 -24.42
CA LEU A 16 -19.43 5.29 -23.16
C LEU A 16 -18.02 4.82 -22.78
N SER A 17 -17.25 4.28 -23.72
CA SER A 17 -15.86 3.87 -23.49
C SER A 17 -14.98 5.03 -23.01
N LYS A 18 -15.08 6.21 -23.66
CA LYS A 18 -14.35 7.42 -23.23
C LYS A 18 -14.79 7.90 -21.84
N ARG A 19 -16.09 7.81 -21.53
CA ARG A 19 -16.61 8.20 -20.21
C ARG A 19 -16.13 7.25 -19.11
N PHE A 20 -16.22 5.94 -19.33
CA PHE A 20 -15.71 4.93 -18.41
C PHE A 20 -14.20 5.10 -18.19
N TYR A 21 -13.44 5.35 -19.26
CA TYR A 21 -11.99 5.56 -19.16
C TYR A 21 -11.63 6.78 -18.30
N LYS A 22 -12.36 7.90 -18.45
CA LYS A 22 -12.16 9.09 -17.63
C LYS A 22 -12.47 8.84 -16.16
N GLU A 23 -13.53 8.09 -15.86
CA GLU A 23 -13.89 7.73 -14.48
C GLU A 23 -12.84 6.81 -13.84
N VAL A 24 -12.28 5.84 -14.59
CA VAL A 24 -11.21 4.96 -14.10
C VAL A 24 -9.95 5.76 -13.75
N ILE A 25 -9.52 6.69 -14.61
CA ILE A 25 -8.33 7.52 -14.33
C ILE A 25 -8.52 8.36 -13.07
N VAL A 26 -9.67 8.99 -12.91
CA VAL A 26 -9.97 9.80 -11.72
C VAL A 26 -9.91 8.94 -10.46
N PHE A 27 -10.47 7.73 -10.51
CA PHE A 27 -10.44 6.80 -9.38
C PHE A 27 -9.01 6.34 -9.05
N GLU A 28 -8.20 6.03 -10.06
CA GLU A 28 -6.80 5.67 -9.90
C GLU A 28 -6.01 6.80 -9.22
N GLU A 29 -6.17 8.04 -9.67
CA GLU A 29 -5.51 9.22 -9.10
C GLU A 29 -5.94 9.48 -7.64
N ILE A 30 -7.22 9.25 -7.31
CA ILE A 30 -7.70 9.31 -5.92
C ILE A 30 -6.99 8.25 -5.07
N LEU A 31 -6.85 7.02 -5.56
CA LEU A 31 -6.20 5.92 -4.83
C LEU A 31 -4.69 6.16 -4.65
N LEU A 32 -4.01 6.60 -5.72
CA LEU A 32 -2.59 6.92 -5.70
C LEU A 32 -2.27 8.09 -4.75
N THR A 33 -3.17 9.07 -4.65
CA THR A 33 -2.98 10.21 -3.74
C THR A 33 -3.32 9.86 -2.29
N SER A 34 -4.43 9.16 -2.06
CA SER A 34 -4.91 8.87 -0.71
C SER A 34 -4.07 7.82 0.02
N SER A 35 -3.54 6.82 -0.69
CA SER A 35 -2.84 5.69 -0.09
C SER A 35 -1.56 6.10 0.68
N PRO A 36 -0.62 6.88 0.12
CA PRO A 36 0.57 7.35 0.83
C PRO A 36 0.26 8.24 2.03
N LEU A 37 -0.76 9.10 1.90
CA LEU A 37 -1.20 10.01 2.96
C LEU A 37 -1.87 9.25 4.11
N LEU A 38 -2.68 8.24 3.81
CA LEU A 38 -3.23 7.32 4.82
C LEU A 38 -2.12 6.54 5.52
N LEU A 39 -1.08 6.15 4.78
CA LEU A 39 0.08 5.45 5.31
C LEU A 39 0.84 6.30 6.32
N SER A 40 1.10 7.56 5.99
CA SER A 40 1.79 8.52 6.85
C SER A 40 0.96 8.86 8.10
N ALA A 41 -0.36 9.06 7.94
CA ALA A 41 -1.28 9.24 9.06
C ALA A 41 -1.28 8.03 10.01
N THR A 42 -1.26 6.81 9.45
CA THR A 42 -1.20 5.57 10.23
C THR A 42 0.12 5.42 10.98
N ALA A 43 1.24 5.78 10.34
CA ALA A 43 2.56 5.80 10.98
C ALA A 43 2.61 6.80 12.14
N TYR A 44 2.05 8.00 11.95
CA TYR A 44 1.96 9.02 12.99
C TYR A 44 1.07 8.59 14.16
N ALA A 45 -0.10 7.99 13.87
CA ALA A 45 -0.99 7.45 14.90
C ALA A 45 -0.27 6.40 15.78
N ARG A 46 0.51 5.52 15.15
CA ARG A 46 1.34 4.52 15.85
C ARG A 46 2.46 5.16 16.68
N TYR A 47 3.13 6.18 16.16
CA TYR A 47 4.12 6.93 16.91
C TYR A 47 3.50 7.56 18.18
N ARG A 48 2.30 8.14 18.07
CA ARG A 48 1.59 8.74 19.22
C ARG A 48 1.23 7.70 20.28
N LEU A 49 0.78 6.51 19.87
CA LEU A 49 0.50 5.39 20.78
C LEU A 49 1.75 4.93 21.54
N VAL A 50 2.92 4.92 20.89
CA VAL A 50 4.18 4.50 21.53
C VAL A 50 4.77 5.59 22.43
N SER A 51 4.69 6.86 22.01
CA SER A 51 5.29 8.00 22.73
C SER A 51 4.49 8.46 23.95
N LYS A 52 3.17 8.35 23.93
CA LYS A 52 2.29 8.87 24.99
C LYS A 52 1.24 7.85 25.43
N PRO A 53 1.63 6.73 26.06
CA PRO A 53 0.71 5.64 26.40
C PRO A 53 -0.39 6.03 27.40
N TYR A 54 -0.14 7.03 28.25
CA TYR A 54 -1.08 7.50 29.27
C TYR A 54 -1.98 8.66 28.83
N LYS A 55 -1.75 9.25 27.65
CA LYS A 55 -2.67 10.26 27.12
C LYS A 55 -3.87 9.56 26.49
N LYS A 56 -5.05 10.20 26.58
CA LYS A 56 -6.28 9.76 25.91
C LYS A 56 -5.96 9.36 24.46
N GLN A 57 -6.30 8.12 24.12
CA GLN A 57 -6.12 7.58 22.77
C GLN A 57 -6.82 8.51 21.76
N ILE A 58 -6.31 8.55 20.53
CA ILE A 58 -6.90 9.33 19.44
C ILE A 58 -8.37 8.94 19.36
N SER A 59 -9.28 9.91 19.48
CA SER A 59 -10.70 9.61 19.38
C SER A 59 -11.01 9.15 17.96
N ILE A 60 -11.98 8.25 17.83
CA ILE A 60 -12.41 7.75 16.53
C ILE A 60 -12.83 8.89 15.58
N LEU A 61 -13.40 9.97 16.15
CA LEU A 61 -13.78 11.16 15.42
C LEU A 61 -12.58 11.87 14.78
N TRP A 62 -11.45 11.99 15.49
CA TRP A 62 -10.23 12.56 14.92
C TRP A 62 -9.69 11.71 13.77
N SER A 63 -9.67 10.38 13.91
CA SER A 63 -9.23 9.50 12.83
C SER A 63 -10.13 9.56 11.60
N LEU A 64 -11.46 9.58 11.80
CA LEU A 64 -12.43 9.71 10.71
C LEU A 64 -12.31 11.06 10.02
N SER A 65 -12.20 12.14 10.79
CA SER A 65 -11.99 13.49 10.25
C SER A 65 -10.71 13.56 9.40
N THR A 66 -9.59 13.02 9.89
CA THR A 66 -8.34 13.00 9.10
C THR A 66 -8.47 12.16 7.82
N ALA A 67 -9.16 11.02 7.87
CA ALA A 67 -9.39 10.20 6.68
C ALA A 67 -10.26 10.94 5.66
N CYS A 68 -11.37 11.55 6.10
CA CYS A 68 -12.23 12.37 5.24
C CYS A 68 -11.47 13.52 4.58
N LEU A 69 -10.61 14.23 5.33
CA LEU A 69 -9.80 15.31 4.77
C LEU A 69 -8.81 14.80 3.71
N ILE A 70 -8.17 13.65 3.92
CA ILE A 70 -7.28 13.03 2.93
C ILE A 70 -8.06 12.66 1.66
N PHE A 71 -9.27 12.10 1.79
CA PHE A 71 -10.09 11.76 0.64
C PHE A 71 -10.59 13.00 -0.11
N LEU A 72 -11.07 14.02 0.61
CA LEU A 72 -11.48 15.29 -0.01
C LEU A 72 -10.32 15.93 -0.77
N TYR A 73 -9.14 15.97 -0.16
CA TYR A 73 -7.92 16.44 -0.82
C TYR A 73 -7.60 15.63 -2.09
N SER A 74 -7.68 14.30 -2.00
CA SER A 74 -7.40 13.41 -3.15
C SER A 74 -8.40 13.61 -4.29
N ILE A 75 -9.68 13.83 -3.98
CA ILE A 75 -10.72 14.16 -4.96
C ILE A 75 -10.42 15.51 -5.60
N SER A 76 -10.09 16.54 -4.82
CA SER A 76 -9.72 17.86 -5.35
C SER A 76 -8.54 17.79 -6.31
N VAL A 77 -7.51 17.02 -5.96
CA VAL A 77 -6.31 16.80 -6.79
C VAL A 77 -6.64 16.04 -8.08
N ALA A 78 -7.51 15.03 -8.01
CA ALA A 78 -7.93 14.27 -9.20
C ALA A 78 -8.82 15.09 -10.14
N VAL A 79 -9.72 15.91 -9.59
CA VAL A 79 -10.53 16.85 -10.38
C VAL A 79 -9.63 17.88 -11.06
N LEU A 80 -8.65 18.44 -10.33
CA LEU A 80 -7.71 19.41 -10.89
C LEU A 80 -6.91 18.81 -12.06
N SER A 81 -6.39 17.59 -11.90
CA SER A 81 -5.69 16.88 -12.98
C SER A 81 -6.55 16.72 -14.25
N SER A 82 -7.86 16.59 -14.11
CA SER A 82 -8.77 16.43 -15.25
C SER A 82 -9.06 17.72 -16.03
N VAL A 83 -8.72 18.88 -15.48
CA VAL A 83 -9.05 20.21 -16.02
C VAL A 83 -7.83 20.94 -16.59
N GLU A 84 -6.61 20.54 -16.24
CA GLU A 84 -5.43 21.37 -16.48
C GLU A 84 -5.02 21.56 -17.95
N THR A 85 -4.69 22.82 -18.26
CA THR A 85 -4.06 23.29 -19.49
C THR A 85 -2.52 23.15 -19.39
N PHE A 86 -1.84 23.09 -20.54
CA PHE A 86 -0.42 22.71 -20.67
C PHE A 86 0.57 23.42 -19.71
N TYR A 87 0.32 24.67 -19.32
CA TYR A 87 1.24 25.48 -18.50
C TYR A 87 1.27 25.09 -17.01
N TYR A 88 0.14 24.67 -16.43
CA TYR A 88 0.07 24.33 -15.00
C TYR A 88 0.51 22.90 -14.72
N ARG A 89 0.58 22.07 -15.75
CA ARG A 89 0.90 20.65 -15.67
C ARG A 89 2.24 20.37 -15.00
N ALA A 90 3.28 21.16 -15.31
CA ALA A 90 4.60 20.92 -14.72
C ALA A 90 4.64 21.24 -13.22
N ILE A 91 3.97 22.32 -12.80
CA ILE A 91 3.86 22.70 -11.39
C ILE A 91 3.05 21.65 -10.63
N TYR A 92 1.94 21.20 -11.23
CA TYR A 92 1.09 20.14 -10.68
C TYR A 92 1.88 18.84 -10.51
N ASP A 93 2.61 18.39 -11.52
CA ASP A 93 3.37 17.15 -11.47
C ASP A 93 4.46 17.22 -10.39
N ILE A 94 5.22 18.32 -10.30
CA ILE A 94 6.22 18.51 -9.24
C ILE A 94 5.55 18.51 -7.86
N ALA A 95 4.45 19.26 -7.70
CA ALA A 95 3.71 19.30 -6.45
C ALA A 95 3.16 17.93 -6.07
N SER A 96 2.68 17.15 -7.05
CA SER A 96 2.16 15.80 -6.86
C SER A 96 3.24 14.85 -6.36
N VAL A 97 4.46 14.91 -6.92
CA VAL A 97 5.62 14.12 -6.46
C VAL A 97 5.97 14.48 -5.00
N VAL A 98 6.00 15.77 -4.68
CA VAL A 98 6.29 16.23 -3.31
C VAL A 98 5.24 15.72 -2.33
N ILE A 99 3.96 15.83 -2.67
CA ILE A 99 2.86 15.50 -1.75
C ILE A 99 2.62 13.99 -1.65
N ARG A 100 2.75 13.25 -2.76
CA ARG A 100 2.49 11.80 -2.81
C ARG A 100 3.70 10.98 -2.42
N CYS A 101 4.92 11.47 -2.66
CA CYS A 101 6.14 10.74 -2.40
C CYS A 101 6.92 11.31 -1.21
N LEU A 102 7.39 12.56 -1.33
CA LEU A 102 8.38 13.13 -0.40
C LEU A 102 7.81 13.35 1.00
N ILE A 103 6.63 13.95 1.12
CA ILE A 103 6.00 14.24 2.42
C ILE A 103 5.71 12.93 3.19
N PRO A 104 5.00 11.93 2.62
CA PRO A 104 4.78 10.64 3.27
C PRO A 104 6.08 9.96 3.68
N PHE A 105 7.09 9.97 2.81
CA PHE A 105 8.39 9.37 3.08
C PHE A 105 9.06 9.99 4.31
N VAL A 106 9.13 11.33 4.38
CA VAL A 106 9.73 12.05 5.50
C VAL A 106 8.96 11.77 6.80
N ILE A 107 7.63 11.85 6.76
CA ILE A 107 6.79 11.60 7.95
C ILE A 107 7.00 10.18 8.47
N ILE A 108 6.92 9.17 7.59
CA ILE A 108 7.08 7.76 7.98
C ILE A 108 8.48 7.52 8.55
N THR A 109 9.51 8.06 7.91
CA THR A 109 10.91 7.90 8.33
C THR A 109 11.17 8.54 9.69
N VAL A 110 10.73 9.78 9.90
CA VAL A 110 10.87 10.48 11.17
C VAL A 110 10.10 9.75 12.28
N CYS A 111 8.86 9.34 12.02
CA CYS A 111 8.07 8.54 12.96
C CYS A 111 8.78 7.23 13.33
N HIS A 112 9.36 6.53 12.34
CA HIS A 112 10.08 5.29 12.57
C HIS A 112 11.33 5.50 13.44
N ILE A 113 12.15 6.50 13.13
CA ILE A 113 13.34 6.85 13.91
C ILE A 113 12.95 7.17 15.36
N GLN A 114 11.90 7.97 15.57
CA GLN A 114 11.42 8.32 16.90
C GLN A 114 10.89 7.10 17.66
N ILE A 115 10.11 6.22 17.02
CA ILE A 115 9.67 4.96 17.61
C ILE A 115 10.88 4.10 18.02
N VAL A 116 11.89 3.97 17.16
CA VAL A 116 13.10 3.20 17.47
C VAL A 116 13.85 3.78 18.66
N ARG A 117 14.05 5.10 18.71
CA ARG A 117 14.71 5.80 19.83
C ARG A 117 13.97 5.60 21.14
N LEU A 118 12.66 5.86 21.16
CA LEU A 118 11.81 5.68 22.34
C LEU A 118 11.83 4.24 22.85
N LEU A 119 11.76 3.27 21.94
CA LEU A 119 11.80 1.86 22.32
C LEU A 119 13.16 1.43 22.86
N THR A 120 14.26 2.03 22.37
CA THR A 120 15.62 1.76 22.86
C THR A 120 15.81 2.32 24.26
N GLN A 121 15.42 3.58 24.49
CA GLN A 121 15.46 4.22 25.82
C GLN A 121 14.63 3.47 26.86
N GLN A 122 13.42 3.02 26.48
CA GLN A 122 12.60 2.20 27.35
C GLN A 122 13.28 0.86 27.68
N ASN A 123 13.96 0.25 26.71
CA ASN A 123 14.65 -1.02 26.92
C ASN A 123 15.82 -0.87 27.90
N GLU A 124 16.58 0.22 27.82
CA GLU A 124 17.67 0.54 28.74
C GLU A 124 17.17 0.77 30.17
N ARG A 125 16.13 1.61 30.35
CA ARG A 125 15.53 1.82 31.68
C ARG A 125 15.06 0.51 32.30
N ILE A 126 14.45 -0.37 31.52
CA ILE A 126 13.92 -1.64 32.03
C ILE A 126 15.02 -2.67 32.31
N LYS A 127 16.17 -2.63 31.62
CA LYS A 127 17.34 -3.48 31.96
C LYS A 127 17.79 -3.28 33.41
N ILE A 128 17.61 -2.08 33.97
CA ILE A 128 17.94 -1.75 35.36
C ILE A 128 16.96 -2.42 36.35
N TYR A 129 15.69 -2.65 35.95
CA TYR A 129 14.64 -3.22 36.81
C TYR A 129 14.39 -4.74 36.58
N LYS A 130 15.29 -5.44 35.88
CA LYS A 130 15.09 -6.80 35.33
C LYS A 130 14.89 -7.94 36.33
N VAL A 131 14.87 -7.68 37.64
CA VAL A 131 14.90 -8.73 38.66
C VAL A 131 13.54 -9.43 38.90
N LEU A 132 12.38 -8.85 38.49
CA LEU A 132 11.08 -9.38 38.97
C LEU A 132 9.99 -9.79 37.95
N SER A 133 10.10 -9.61 36.61
CA SER A 133 9.02 -10.09 35.71
C SER A 133 9.42 -10.42 34.26
N SER A 134 10.01 -11.61 34.03
CA SER A 134 10.55 -11.98 32.71
C SER A 134 9.48 -12.27 31.63
N VAL A 135 8.32 -12.83 31.99
CA VAL A 135 7.34 -13.35 31.01
C VAL A 135 6.49 -12.25 30.35
N ARG A 136 5.91 -11.32 31.13
CA ARG A 136 5.15 -10.17 30.56
C ARG A 136 6.05 -9.25 29.75
N TYR A 137 7.30 -9.10 30.18
CA TYR A 137 8.31 -8.31 29.49
C TYR A 137 8.66 -8.89 28.10
N ALA A 138 8.93 -10.20 28.02
CA ALA A 138 9.21 -10.86 26.74
C ALA A 138 8.07 -10.71 25.73
N GLN A 139 6.81 -10.75 26.19
CA GLN A 139 5.65 -10.51 25.33
C GLN A 139 5.55 -9.06 24.85
N GLY A 140 5.83 -8.08 25.72
CA GLY A 140 5.85 -6.66 25.35
C GLY A 140 6.93 -6.33 24.32
N LEU A 141 8.12 -6.90 24.47
CA LEU A 141 9.24 -6.72 23.54
C LEU A 141 8.91 -7.30 22.15
N ARG A 142 8.33 -8.50 22.09
CA ARG A 142 7.89 -9.14 20.84
C ARG A 142 6.86 -8.29 20.09
N ARG A 143 5.87 -7.72 20.78
CA ARG A 143 4.87 -6.83 20.18
C ARG A 143 5.52 -5.57 19.58
N LYS A 144 6.47 -4.97 20.30
CA LYS A 144 7.21 -3.78 19.87
C LYS A 144 8.09 -4.06 18.63
N GLN A 145 8.79 -5.20 18.60
CA GLN A 145 9.57 -5.62 17.43
C GLN A 145 8.67 -5.92 16.22
N ARG A 146 7.49 -6.50 16.44
CA ARG A 146 6.52 -6.73 15.36
C ARG A 146 6.04 -5.45 14.73
N LEU A 147 5.75 -4.43 15.55
CA LEU A 147 5.33 -3.12 15.06
C LEU A 147 6.42 -2.46 14.19
N LYS A 148 7.69 -2.52 14.61
CA LYS A 148 8.83 -2.01 13.83
C LYS A 148 8.93 -2.70 12.46
N ARG A 149 8.86 -4.03 12.43
CA ARG A 149 8.95 -4.81 11.18
C ARG A 149 7.79 -4.54 10.24
N LEU A 150 6.57 -4.40 10.77
CA LEU A 150 5.40 -4.00 9.99
C LEU A 150 5.62 -2.62 9.34
N LEU A 151 6.06 -1.62 10.13
CA LEU A 151 6.26 -0.26 9.61
C LEU A 151 7.36 -0.21 8.53
N LEU A 152 8.44 -0.96 8.74
CA LEU A 152 9.53 -1.09 7.78
C LEU A 152 9.07 -1.75 6.48
N ALA A 153 8.33 -2.86 6.56
CA ALA A 153 7.82 -3.56 5.38
C ALA A 153 6.93 -2.65 4.51
N ILE A 154 6.09 -1.86 5.17
CA ILE A 154 5.24 -0.87 4.51
C ILE A 154 6.06 0.22 3.80
N LEU A 155 7.09 0.74 4.47
CA LEU A 155 7.97 1.75 3.89
C LEU A 155 8.72 1.19 2.66
N VAL A 156 9.22 -0.04 2.74
CA VAL A 156 9.89 -0.71 1.62
C VAL A 156 8.95 -0.83 0.43
N ILE A 157 7.71 -1.27 0.65
CA ILE A 157 6.73 -1.40 -0.44
C ILE A 157 6.47 -0.05 -1.07
N PHE A 158 6.15 0.95 -0.26
CA PHE A 158 5.95 2.32 -0.75
C PHE A 158 7.12 2.84 -1.61
N LEU A 159 8.36 2.61 -1.17
CA LEU A 159 9.56 3.00 -1.94
C LEU A 159 9.75 2.19 -3.22
N THR A 160 9.40 0.90 -3.23
CA THR A 160 9.58 0.03 -4.40
C THR A 160 8.44 0.09 -5.40
N THR A 161 7.24 0.51 -4.99
CA THR A 161 6.05 0.51 -5.85
C THR A 161 5.59 1.92 -6.21
N SER A 162 5.51 2.82 -5.23
CA SER A 162 4.93 4.15 -5.45
C SER A 162 5.95 5.20 -5.88
N CYS A 163 7.17 5.16 -5.32
CA CYS A 163 8.23 6.11 -5.68
C CYS A 163 8.69 6.00 -7.15
N PRO A 164 8.88 4.80 -7.74
CA PRO A 164 9.32 4.70 -9.12
C PRO A 164 8.29 5.24 -10.11
N LEU A 165 6.99 5.09 -9.81
CA LEU A 165 5.92 5.64 -10.63
C LEU A 165 6.00 7.17 -10.70
N GLU A 166 6.08 7.83 -9.55
CA GLU A 166 6.16 9.29 -9.47
C GLU A 166 7.47 9.82 -10.10
N THR A 167 8.57 9.07 -9.96
CA THR A 167 9.86 9.41 -10.58
C THR A 167 9.78 9.32 -12.11
N VAL A 168 9.17 8.27 -12.65
CA VAL A 168 8.99 8.11 -14.10
C VAL A 168 8.07 9.18 -14.68
N LYS A 169 6.97 9.53 -13.99
CA LYS A 169 6.09 10.64 -14.40
C LYS A 169 6.88 11.94 -14.55
N LEU A 170 7.76 12.25 -13.60
CA LEU A 170 8.61 13.45 -13.64
C LEU A 170 9.67 13.40 -14.76
N LEU A 171 10.30 12.23 -14.98
CA LEU A 171 11.30 12.05 -16.03
C LEU A 171 10.71 12.21 -17.45
N VAL A 172 9.51 11.68 -17.66
CA VAL A 172 8.78 11.81 -18.93
C VAL A 172 8.38 13.27 -19.15
N LEU A 173 7.91 13.97 -18.12
CA LEU A 173 7.55 15.39 -18.23
C LEU A 173 8.75 16.27 -18.60
N THR A 174 9.90 16.03 -17.98
CA THR A 174 11.13 16.82 -18.22
C THR A 174 11.80 16.48 -19.55
N GLN A 175 11.22 15.59 -20.37
CA GLN A 175 11.78 15.08 -21.62
C GLN A 175 13.21 14.53 -21.46
N CYS A 176 13.61 14.14 -20.24
CA CYS A 176 14.95 13.63 -19.98
C CYS A 176 15.12 12.20 -20.50
N VAL A 177 14.03 11.42 -20.55
CA VAL A 177 14.04 10.01 -20.93
C VAL A 177 12.75 9.65 -21.67
N GLU A 178 12.89 9.05 -22.86
CA GLU A 178 11.79 8.34 -23.52
C GLU A 178 11.69 6.94 -22.91
N VAL A 179 10.60 6.69 -22.16
CA VAL A 179 10.34 5.39 -21.54
C VAL A 179 9.33 4.65 -22.40
N ASP A 180 9.66 3.42 -22.80
CA ASP A 180 8.74 2.54 -23.54
C ASP A 180 7.41 2.38 -22.77
N ASP A 181 6.29 2.46 -23.50
CA ASP A 181 4.93 2.36 -22.95
C ASP A 181 4.73 1.07 -22.14
N ASN A 182 5.40 -0.02 -22.53
CA ASN A 182 5.34 -1.28 -21.81
C ASN A 182 5.98 -1.20 -20.42
N ILE A 183 7.12 -0.50 -20.31
CA ILE A 183 7.82 -0.29 -19.04
C ILE A 183 6.97 0.60 -18.13
N ARG A 184 6.42 1.68 -18.69
CA ARG A 184 5.54 2.59 -17.96
C ARG A 184 4.32 1.86 -17.39
N LYS A 185 3.59 1.10 -18.21
CA LYS A 185 2.45 0.28 -17.77
C LYS A 185 2.84 -0.72 -16.70
N GLY A 186 4.03 -1.32 -16.82
CA GLY A 186 4.58 -2.19 -15.79
C GLY A 186 4.74 -1.48 -14.43
N ILE A 187 5.29 -0.27 -14.43
CA ILE A 187 5.48 0.52 -13.21
C ILE A 187 4.13 0.95 -12.61
N GLU A 188 3.17 1.36 -13.44
CA GLU A 188 1.78 1.66 -13.02
C GLU A 188 1.14 0.43 -12.34
N LEU A 189 1.26 -0.77 -12.95
CA LEU A 189 0.79 -2.02 -12.37
C LEU A 189 1.46 -2.35 -11.04
N ALA A 190 2.77 -2.14 -10.93
CA ALA A 190 3.51 -2.35 -9.69
C ALA A 190 3.01 -1.41 -8.57
N ALA A 191 2.73 -0.15 -8.89
CA ALA A 191 2.17 0.81 -7.95
C ALA A 191 0.79 0.39 -7.46
N ILE A 192 -0.11 -0.01 -8.36
CA ILE A 192 -1.45 -0.53 -8.02
C ILE A 192 -1.32 -1.77 -7.12
N ASN A 193 -0.46 -2.72 -7.46
CA ASN A 193 -0.21 -3.91 -6.64
C ASN A 193 0.32 -3.55 -5.24
N GLY A 194 1.17 -2.53 -5.13
CA GLY A 194 1.64 -2.02 -3.85
C GLY A 194 0.52 -1.54 -2.93
N THR A 195 -0.53 -0.93 -3.50
CA THR A 195 -1.71 -0.52 -2.72
C THR A 195 -2.49 -1.72 -2.15
N LEU A 196 -2.58 -2.82 -2.91
CA LEU A 196 -3.25 -4.06 -2.48
C LEU A 196 -2.43 -4.85 -1.45
N LEU A 197 -1.09 -4.82 -1.55
CA LEU A 197 -0.19 -5.48 -0.61
C LEU A 197 -0.23 -4.84 0.78
N THR A 198 -0.54 -3.56 0.87
CA THR A 198 -0.54 -2.82 2.13
C THR A 198 -1.54 -3.41 3.15
N PRO A 199 -2.85 -3.55 2.87
CA PRO A 199 -3.80 -4.25 3.74
C PRO A 199 -3.41 -5.70 4.07
N LEU A 200 -2.88 -6.44 3.09
CA LEU A 200 -2.45 -7.83 3.28
C LEU A 200 -1.34 -7.93 4.33
N ILE A 201 -0.37 -7.00 4.31
CA ILE A 201 0.73 -6.97 5.27
C ILE A 201 0.26 -6.53 6.65
N TYR A 202 -0.69 -5.58 6.70
CA TYR A 202 -1.35 -5.24 7.96
C TYR A 202 -2.06 -6.45 8.57
N ALA A 203 -2.79 -7.22 7.76
CA ALA A 203 -3.46 -8.44 8.20
C ALA A 203 -2.47 -9.53 8.62
N TYR A 204 -1.36 -9.67 7.91
CA TYR A 204 -0.35 -10.69 8.20
C TYR A 204 0.41 -10.41 9.51
N TRP A 205 0.78 -9.16 9.77
CA TRP A 205 1.58 -8.78 10.94
C TRP A 205 0.76 -8.44 12.19
N ASN A 206 -0.55 -8.23 12.06
CA ASN A 206 -1.43 -7.98 13.21
C ASN A 206 -2.19 -9.25 13.60
N ASP A 207 -1.77 -9.90 14.70
CA ASP A 207 -2.40 -11.13 15.20
C ASP A 207 -3.88 -10.96 15.58
N SER A 208 -4.34 -9.76 15.93
CA SER A 208 -5.76 -9.53 16.19
C SER A 208 -6.55 -9.56 14.89
N LEU A 209 -6.09 -8.84 13.87
CA LEU A 209 -6.72 -8.84 12.54
C LEU A 209 -6.62 -10.20 11.90
N LYS A 210 -5.48 -10.89 11.99
CA LYS A 210 -5.33 -12.26 11.52
C LYS A 210 -6.39 -13.15 12.14
N ARG A 211 -6.56 -13.14 13.47
CA ARG A 211 -7.58 -13.95 14.14
C ARG A 211 -9.00 -13.59 13.75
N GLU A 212 -9.33 -12.30 13.62
CA GLU A 212 -10.66 -11.87 13.16
C GLU A 212 -10.92 -12.27 11.70
N VAL A 213 -9.96 -12.06 10.81
CA VAL A 213 -10.05 -12.49 9.40
C VAL A 213 -10.18 -14.01 9.31
N PHE A 214 -9.39 -14.77 10.06
CA PHE A 214 -9.53 -16.22 10.13
C PHE A 214 -10.90 -16.61 10.70
N LYS A 215 -11.39 -15.95 11.74
CA LYS A 215 -12.72 -16.21 12.32
C LYS A 215 -13.84 -15.95 11.31
N ILE A 216 -13.80 -14.81 10.62
CA ILE A 216 -14.74 -14.43 9.56
C ILE A 216 -14.66 -15.46 8.43
N MET A 217 -13.46 -15.77 7.93
CA MET A 217 -13.26 -16.80 6.91
C MET A 217 -13.79 -18.15 7.38
N THR A 218 -13.45 -18.63 8.56
CA THR A 218 -13.98 -19.89 9.10
C THR A 218 -15.48 -19.85 9.33
N SER A 219 -16.09 -18.71 9.61
CA SER A 219 -17.54 -18.56 9.75
C SER A 219 -18.25 -18.59 8.40
N PHE A 220 -17.71 -17.90 7.39
CA PHE A 220 -18.17 -18.01 6.00
C PHE A 220 -18.00 -19.42 5.48
N VAL A 221 -16.82 -20.00 5.71
CA VAL A 221 -16.49 -21.37 5.36
C VAL A 221 -17.44 -22.32 6.08
N CYS A 222 -17.62 -22.29 7.41
CA CYS A 222 -18.57 -23.15 8.12
C CYS A 222 -20.04 -22.92 7.72
N LYS A 223 -20.45 -21.70 7.35
CA LYS A 223 -21.79 -21.45 6.75
C LYS A 223 -21.90 -22.00 5.33
N GLN A 224 -20.81 -21.98 4.56
CA GLN A 224 -20.75 -22.45 3.18
C GLN A 224 -20.46 -23.95 3.06
N TYR A 225 -19.92 -24.58 4.12
CA TYR A 225 -19.74 -26.02 4.28
C TYR A 225 -21.05 -26.76 4.55
N ARG A 226 -22.19 -26.06 4.61
CA ARG A 226 -23.48 -26.71 4.39
C ARG A 226 -23.72 -27.06 2.92
N LYS A 227 -22.90 -26.59 1.95
CA LYS A 227 -23.04 -26.95 0.52
C LYS A 227 -21.82 -26.86 -0.42
N PHE A 228 -20.58 -26.55 0.01
CA PHE A 228 -19.46 -26.41 -0.94
C PHE A 228 -18.17 -27.14 -0.56
N SER A 229 -17.70 -27.96 -1.51
CA SER A 229 -16.47 -28.77 -1.49
C SER A 229 -15.20 -27.89 -1.56
N VAL A 230 -14.14 -28.32 -0.87
CA VAL A 230 -12.76 -27.75 -0.88
C VAL A 230 -12.26 -27.42 -2.30
N SER A 231 -12.74 -28.16 -3.30
CA SER A 231 -12.52 -27.92 -4.73
C SER A 231 -12.84 -26.50 -5.18
N SER A 232 -13.90 -25.87 -4.65
CA SER A 232 -14.37 -24.56 -5.14
C SER A 232 -13.57 -23.37 -4.62
N VAL A 233 -12.95 -23.46 -3.44
CA VAL A 233 -12.09 -22.38 -2.92
C VAL A 233 -10.78 -22.33 -3.69
N ILE A 234 -10.19 -23.51 -3.96
CA ILE A 234 -9.00 -23.63 -4.82
C ILE A 234 -9.36 -23.19 -6.24
N ALA A 235 -10.54 -23.56 -6.76
CA ALA A 235 -11.01 -23.08 -8.05
C ALA A 235 -11.22 -21.55 -8.08
N CYS A 236 -11.71 -20.91 -7.02
CA CYS A 236 -11.83 -19.45 -6.97
C CYS A 236 -10.47 -18.74 -6.95
N ILE A 237 -9.49 -19.25 -6.19
CA ILE A 237 -8.13 -18.69 -6.16
C ILE A 237 -7.44 -18.90 -7.51
N ILE A 238 -7.54 -20.11 -8.08
CA ILE A 238 -7.02 -20.42 -9.41
C ILE A 238 -7.74 -19.59 -10.48
N TYR A 239 -9.04 -19.37 -10.38
CA TYR A 239 -9.80 -18.54 -11.31
C TYR A 239 -9.42 -17.07 -11.18
N PHE A 240 -9.18 -16.55 -9.98
CA PHE A 240 -8.73 -15.17 -9.77
C PHE A 240 -7.31 -14.97 -10.34
N ILE A 241 -6.41 -15.94 -10.11
CA ILE A 241 -5.06 -15.97 -10.69
C ILE A 241 -5.11 -16.15 -12.21
N ALA A 242 -6.01 -16.98 -12.72
CA ALA A 242 -6.18 -17.24 -14.15
C ALA A 242 -6.79 -16.04 -14.88
N LEU A 243 -7.78 -15.36 -14.30
CA LEU A 243 -8.33 -14.11 -14.82
C LEU A 243 -7.24 -13.02 -14.87
N TYR A 244 -6.42 -12.93 -13.82
CA TYR A 244 -5.24 -12.07 -13.79
C TYR A 244 -4.21 -12.45 -14.86
N SER A 245 -3.94 -13.74 -15.07
CA SER A 245 -2.98 -14.18 -16.09
C SER A 245 -3.48 -13.95 -17.52
N LYS A 246 -4.80 -14.10 -17.75
CA LYS A 246 -5.43 -14.01 -19.07
C LYS A 246 -5.55 -12.56 -19.56
N GLN A 247 -5.61 -11.60 -18.63
CA GLN A 247 -5.68 -10.18 -18.95
C GLN A 247 -4.29 -9.54 -19.22
N TYR A 248 -3.19 -10.25 -18.92
CA TYR A 248 -1.81 -9.71 -19.01
C TYR A 248 -0.79 -10.62 -19.74
N LEU A 249 -1.26 -11.63 -20.48
CA LEU A 249 -0.39 -12.66 -21.09
C LEU A 249 0.48 -12.19 -22.28
N ASN A 250 0.59 -10.89 -22.55
CA ASN A 250 1.44 -10.36 -23.63
C ASN A 250 2.73 -9.67 -23.14
N ILE A 251 3.08 -9.78 -21.84
CA ILE A 251 4.30 -9.16 -21.29
C ILE A 251 5.16 -10.19 -20.55
N THR A 252 5.74 -11.12 -21.32
CA THR A 252 6.63 -12.20 -20.84
C THR A 252 7.91 -11.67 -20.17
N TYR A 253 8.35 -10.45 -20.48
CA TYR A 253 9.55 -9.85 -19.87
C TYR A 253 9.30 -9.18 -18.51
N PHE A 254 8.09 -8.68 -18.25
CA PHE A 254 7.75 -7.95 -17.02
C PHE A 254 7.48 -8.89 -15.84
N ASN A 255 6.97 -10.10 -16.09
CA ASN A 255 6.84 -11.13 -15.06
C ASN A 255 8.18 -11.51 -14.42
N ALA A 256 9.28 -11.51 -15.17
CA ALA A 256 10.61 -11.78 -14.62
C ALA A 256 11.12 -10.61 -13.75
N ALA A 257 10.86 -9.36 -14.13
CA ALA A 257 11.24 -8.19 -13.34
C ALA A 257 10.38 -8.05 -12.07
N MET A 258 9.09 -8.33 -12.16
CA MET A 258 8.18 -8.36 -11.00
C MET A 258 8.47 -9.56 -10.09
N LEU A 259 8.74 -10.77 -10.63
CA LEU A 259 9.24 -11.89 -9.82
C LEU A 259 10.60 -11.56 -9.21
N ARG A 260 11.49 -10.83 -9.90
CA ARG A 260 12.77 -10.39 -9.34
C ARG A 260 12.58 -9.33 -8.26
N ALA A 261 11.64 -8.40 -8.40
CA ALA A 261 11.31 -7.40 -7.37
C ALA A 261 10.61 -8.03 -6.16
N ILE A 262 9.75 -9.01 -6.38
CA ILE A 262 9.15 -9.85 -5.34
C ILE A 262 10.21 -10.75 -4.69
N ALA A 263 11.16 -11.30 -5.47
CA ALA A 263 12.28 -12.06 -4.97
C ALA A 263 13.31 -11.17 -4.27
N LEU A 264 13.49 -9.91 -4.66
CA LEU A 264 14.32 -8.88 -4.02
C LEU A 264 13.70 -8.40 -2.71
N SER A 265 12.39 -8.22 -2.66
CA SER A 265 11.68 -7.94 -1.41
C SER A 265 11.59 -9.17 -0.50
N ALA A 266 11.47 -10.38 -1.05
CA ALA A 266 11.56 -11.63 -0.30
C ALA A 266 12.98 -11.90 0.20
N SER A 267 14.02 -11.60 -0.57
CA SER A 267 15.42 -11.71 -0.16
C SER A 267 15.82 -10.60 0.81
N ALA A 268 15.28 -9.39 0.69
CA ALA A 268 15.38 -8.37 1.74
C ALA A 268 14.70 -8.84 3.04
N ALA A 269 13.53 -9.50 2.95
CA ALA A 269 12.88 -10.13 4.11
C ALA A 269 13.70 -11.30 4.68
N LEU A 270 14.44 -12.04 3.83
CA LEU A 270 15.34 -13.13 4.22
C LEU A 270 16.62 -12.61 4.88
N ILE A 271 17.19 -11.51 4.38
CA ILE A 271 18.31 -10.78 4.98
C ILE A 271 17.90 -10.24 6.35
N LEU A 272 16.70 -9.67 6.47
CA LEU A 272 16.13 -9.25 7.76
C LEU A 272 15.90 -10.44 8.71
N ARG A 273 15.60 -11.64 8.18
CA ARG A 273 15.48 -12.88 8.96
C ARG A 273 16.84 -13.41 9.42
N VAL A 274 17.88 -13.31 8.60
CA VAL A 274 19.28 -13.64 8.96
C VAL A 274 19.81 -12.65 10.00
N TYR A 275 19.48 -11.35 9.88
CA TYR A 275 19.76 -10.35 10.91
C TYR A 275 19.02 -10.65 12.24
N ASP A 276 17.76 -11.12 12.18
CA ASP A 276 16.96 -11.55 13.35
C ASP A 276 17.55 -12.78 14.06
N ILE A 277 18.25 -13.67 13.34
CA ILE A 277 18.94 -14.83 13.93
C ILE A 277 20.23 -14.37 14.63
N ARG A 278 21.00 -13.48 14.01
CA ARG A 278 22.24 -12.93 14.60
C ARG A 278 21.98 -12.09 15.86
N LEU A 279 20.91 -11.30 15.87
CA LEU A 279 20.47 -10.50 17.03
C LEU A 279 19.86 -11.30 18.19
N ARG A 280 19.54 -12.58 17.99
CA ARG A 280 19.12 -13.49 19.07
C ARG A 280 20.28 -14.28 19.68
N GLN A 281 21.42 -14.32 19.01
CA GLN A 281 22.64 -14.98 19.48
C GLN A 281 23.59 -14.03 20.24
N GLN A 282 23.28 -12.73 20.28
CA GLN A 282 23.89 -11.71 21.13
C GLN A 282 22.95 -11.34 22.28
#